data_AF-A0A6J8CPT0-F1
#
_entry.id   AF-A0A6J8CPT0-F1
#
_cell.length_a   1.000
_cell.length_b   1.000
_cell.length_c   1.000
_cell.angle_alpha   90.00
_cell.angle_beta   90.00
_cell.angle_gamma   90.00
#
_symmetry.space_group_name_H-M   'P 1'
#
loop_
_entity.id
_entity.type
_entity.pdbx_description
1 polymer ?
#
loop_
_entity_poly.entity_id
_entity_poly.type
_entity_poly.pdbx_seq_one_letter_code
_entity_poly.pdbx_strand_id
1 'polypeptide(L)'
;MAFVIGYTGETGKSLIQELNRRKLFKKIVLIGRREVQLDKDLGPEFEQRVVDFERLTEHKDTFQGLDTGFCCLGTTKGKAGKAGFIKVDHDYVVNSAEVAKSVGCKHFLLVSSYGAKKDSFFLYPKTKGEVEDELKAINFDNLSIFRPGLLLCDREESRPGESCFRCCWKPMPQCIVKASAISTDNLAKAMVYKATYPSEKLRTSVKIERQIKKIMAFVLGYTGETGKAVVKELSRRRLFKKIVLIGRREVQLDKDLGPEFEQRVVDFERLNDHKDTFEGLDTGFCCIGTTRGKAGKDGFIKVDHDYVVNSAEVAKSVGCKHFLLVTAYGANKDSLFLYPKTKGKVEEELKALDFDRLSIFRPGMLLCDRQESRPGESVLRFCFKAMPNFVIKATAISTDNLAKAMVNRVSEQSSEKIEIIENKQLYDFL
;
A
#
# COMPACT_ATOMS: atom_id res chain seq x y z
N MET A 1 9.13 -20.18 -12.83
CA MET A 1 8.53 -19.43 -13.96
C MET A 1 7.03 -19.40 -13.75
N ALA A 2 6.33 -18.33 -14.12
CA ALA A 2 4.91 -18.20 -13.80
C ALA A 2 4.00 -18.27 -15.04
N PHE A 3 2.72 -18.57 -14.83
CA PHE A 3 1.66 -18.29 -15.79
C PHE A 3 0.52 -17.49 -15.17
N VAL A 4 -0.20 -16.75 -16.02
CA VAL A 4 -1.42 -16.02 -15.64
C VAL A 4 -2.55 -16.37 -16.59
N ILE A 5 -3.65 -16.89 -16.05
CA ILE A 5 -4.92 -17.05 -16.77
C ILE A 5 -5.92 -15.98 -16.30
N GLY A 6 -6.73 -15.47 -17.22
CA GLY A 6 -7.64 -14.35 -16.95
C GLY A 6 -6.96 -12.99 -16.87
N TYR A 7 -5.78 -12.84 -17.48
CA TYR A 7 -4.99 -11.59 -17.49
C TYR A 7 -5.68 -10.40 -18.18
N THR A 8 -6.70 -10.66 -19.00
CA THR A 8 -7.49 -9.61 -19.68
C THR A 8 -8.58 -8.98 -18.81
N GLY A 9 -8.93 -9.61 -17.69
CA GLY A 9 -9.88 -9.05 -16.72
C GLY A 9 -9.22 -8.00 -15.82
N GLU A 10 -10.01 -7.17 -15.13
CA GLU A 10 -9.49 -6.06 -14.30
C GLU A 10 -8.45 -6.50 -13.26
N THR A 11 -8.74 -7.55 -12.48
CA THR A 11 -7.75 -8.12 -11.54
C THR A 11 -6.52 -8.66 -12.26
N GLY A 12 -6.71 -9.25 -13.45
CA GLY A 12 -5.63 -9.75 -14.29
C GLY A 12 -4.71 -8.63 -14.80
N LYS A 13 -5.27 -7.50 -15.22
CA LYS A 13 -4.53 -6.30 -15.65
C LYS A 13 -3.69 -5.71 -14.51
N SER A 14 -4.29 -5.50 -13.33
CA SER A 14 -3.53 -5.05 -12.15
C SER A 14 -2.43 -6.06 -11.77
N LEU A 15 -2.69 -7.36 -11.90
CA LEU A 15 -1.70 -8.41 -11.60
C LEU A 15 -0.51 -8.39 -12.56
N ILE A 16 -0.72 -8.28 -13.87
CA ILE A 16 0.39 -8.23 -14.84
C ILE A 16 1.25 -6.97 -14.62
N GLN A 17 0.65 -5.84 -14.24
CA GLN A 17 1.38 -4.63 -13.90
C GLN A 17 2.23 -4.81 -12.63
N GLU A 18 1.67 -5.44 -11.59
CA GLU A 18 2.42 -5.73 -10.36
C GLU A 18 3.59 -6.69 -10.63
N LEU A 19 3.35 -7.74 -11.43
CA LEU A 19 4.38 -8.71 -11.82
C LEU A 19 5.50 -8.03 -12.62
N ASN A 20 5.15 -7.17 -13.57
CA ASN A 20 6.12 -6.39 -14.36
C ASN A 20 6.93 -5.44 -13.48
N ARG A 21 6.31 -4.83 -12.47
CA ARG A 21 6.98 -3.94 -11.52
C ARG A 21 7.98 -4.67 -10.64
N ARG A 22 7.64 -5.87 -10.17
CA ARG A 22 8.44 -6.60 -9.18
C ARG A 22 9.56 -7.46 -9.80
N LYS A 23 9.46 -7.81 -11.08
CA LYS A 23 10.48 -8.59 -11.83
C LYS A 23 10.94 -9.87 -11.12
N LEU A 24 10.01 -10.56 -10.44
CA LEU A 24 10.33 -11.73 -9.59
C LEU A 24 10.47 -13.03 -10.38
N PHE A 25 9.88 -13.10 -11.57
CA PHE A 25 9.87 -14.29 -12.40
C PHE A 25 10.74 -14.06 -13.63
N LYS A 26 11.62 -15.01 -13.93
CA LYS A 26 12.44 -15.00 -15.15
C LYS A 26 11.62 -15.04 -16.44
N LYS A 27 10.42 -15.64 -16.37
CA LYS A 27 9.50 -15.80 -17.48
C LYS A 27 8.07 -15.87 -16.95
N ILE A 28 7.14 -15.19 -17.63
CA ILE A 28 5.73 -15.12 -17.31
C ILE A 28 4.92 -15.40 -18.59
N VAL A 29 4.13 -16.47 -18.56
CA VAL A 29 3.30 -16.89 -19.70
C VAL A 29 1.86 -16.45 -19.47
N LEU A 30 1.35 -15.57 -20.33
CA LEU A 30 -0.04 -15.12 -20.32
C LEU A 30 -0.88 -16.06 -21.18
N ILE A 31 -1.68 -16.91 -20.54
CA ILE A 31 -2.45 -17.95 -21.21
C ILE A 31 -3.89 -17.48 -21.39
N GLY A 32 -4.31 -17.37 -22.64
CA GLY A 32 -5.61 -16.83 -23.02
C GLY A 32 -6.24 -17.57 -24.20
N ARG A 33 -7.54 -17.33 -24.42
CA ARG A 33 -8.27 -17.89 -25.58
C ARG A 33 -8.03 -17.14 -26.89
N ARG A 34 -7.32 -16.00 -26.83
CA ARG A 34 -6.95 -15.16 -27.96
C ARG A 34 -5.78 -14.29 -27.55
N GLU A 35 -4.99 -13.87 -28.53
CA GLU A 35 -3.97 -12.86 -28.33
C GLU A 35 -4.64 -11.48 -28.16
N VAL A 36 -4.05 -10.63 -27.31
CA VAL A 36 -4.49 -9.25 -27.13
C VAL A 36 -3.30 -8.31 -27.24
N GLN A 37 -3.55 -7.06 -27.64
CA GLN A 37 -2.54 -6.03 -27.51
C GLN A 37 -2.33 -5.71 -26.03
N LEU A 38 -1.10 -5.94 -25.58
CA LEU A 38 -0.66 -5.62 -24.23
C LEU A 38 -0.07 -4.21 -24.18
N ASP A 39 0.06 -3.69 -22.96
CA ASP A 39 0.70 -2.41 -22.73
C ASP A 39 2.17 -2.44 -23.20
N LYS A 40 2.65 -1.35 -23.80
CA LYS A 40 3.99 -1.26 -24.39
C LYS A 40 5.10 -1.35 -23.34
N ASP A 41 4.76 -1.13 -22.08
CA ASP A 41 5.68 -1.11 -20.94
C ASP A 41 5.96 -2.51 -20.35
N LEU A 42 5.34 -3.58 -20.87
CA LEU A 42 5.64 -4.94 -20.42
C LEU A 42 7.05 -5.37 -20.87
N GLY A 43 7.81 -5.94 -19.93
CA GLY A 43 9.16 -6.40 -20.22
C GLY A 43 9.23 -7.66 -21.09
N PRO A 44 10.44 -8.01 -21.57
CA PRO A 44 10.67 -9.16 -22.45
C PRO A 44 10.40 -10.52 -21.79
N GLU A 45 10.19 -10.56 -20.48
CA GLU A 45 9.86 -11.79 -19.76
C GLU A 45 8.42 -12.28 -19.99
N PHE A 46 7.55 -11.45 -20.58
CA PHE A 46 6.14 -11.78 -20.85
C PHE A 46 5.97 -12.42 -22.23
N GLU A 47 5.34 -13.58 -22.27
CA GLU A 47 4.99 -14.31 -23.51
C GLU A 47 3.49 -14.61 -23.52
N GLN A 48 2.78 -14.33 -24.61
CA GLN A 48 1.39 -14.75 -24.77
C GLN A 48 1.30 -16.14 -25.40
N ARG A 49 0.42 -16.99 -24.87
CA ARG A 49 0.07 -18.27 -25.48
C ARG A 49 -1.44 -18.39 -25.61
N VAL A 50 -1.88 -18.76 -26.80
CA VAL A 50 -3.29 -18.98 -27.11
C VAL A 50 -3.62 -20.46 -26.94
N VAL A 51 -4.64 -20.76 -26.14
CA VAL A 51 -5.12 -22.12 -25.92
C VAL A 51 -6.63 -22.21 -26.08
N ASP A 52 -7.10 -23.38 -26.49
CA ASP A 52 -8.51 -23.73 -26.37
C ASP A 52 -8.79 -24.28 -24.96
N PHE A 53 -9.54 -23.51 -24.16
CA PHE A 53 -9.92 -23.92 -22.81
C PHE A 53 -10.92 -25.10 -22.80
N GLU A 54 -11.59 -25.39 -23.92
CA GLU A 54 -12.42 -26.58 -24.08
C GLU A 54 -11.61 -27.86 -24.18
N ARG A 55 -10.37 -27.76 -24.67
CA ARG A 55 -9.49 -28.88 -24.98
C ARG A 55 -8.13 -28.71 -24.29
N LEU A 56 -8.13 -28.17 -23.08
CA LEU A 56 -6.92 -27.75 -22.37
C LEU A 56 -5.92 -28.90 -22.14
N THR A 57 -6.40 -30.14 -22.06
CA THR A 57 -5.57 -31.35 -21.96
C THR A 57 -4.66 -31.56 -23.18
N GLU A 58 -5.01 -31.03 -24.35
CA GLU A 58 -4.20 -31.07 -25.56
C GLU A 58 -3.09 -30.01 -25.55
N HIS A 59 -3.22 -29.01 -24.68
CA HIS A 59 -2.29 -27.89 -24.51
C HIS A 59 -1.44 -28.02 -23.22
N LYS A 60 -1.19 -29.24 -22.74
CA LYS A 60 -0.39 -29.48 -21.52
C LYS A 60 1.03 -28.91 -21.59
N ASP A 61 1.62 -28.94 -22.78
CA ASP A 61 2.92 -28.36 -23.12
C ASP A 61 3.00 -26.85 -22.80
N THR A 62 1.87 -26.14 -22.92
CA THR A 62 1.76 -24.71 -22.62
C THR A 62 2.12 -24.41 -21.16
N PHE A 63 1.83 -25.34 -20.24
CA PHE A 63 2.06 -25.20 -18.80
C PHE A 63 3.41 -25.78 -18.35
N GLN A 64 4.14 -26.46 -19.24
CA GLN A 64 5.36 -27.17 -18.87
C GLN A 64 6.48 -26.22 -18.41
N GLY A 65 7.11 -26.55 -17.27
CA GLY A 65 8.18 -25.75 -16.68
C GLY A 65 7.70 -24.50 -15.91
N LEU A 66 6.38 -24.29 -15.80
CA LEU A 66 5.78 -23.20 -15.05
C LEU A 66 5.42 -23.68 -13.64
N ASP A 67 6.13 -23.16 -12.63
CA ASP A 67 6.05 -23.61 -11.23
C ASP A 67 4.97 -22.88 -10.42
N THR A 68 4.51 -21.71 -10.90
CA THR A 68 3.59 -20.83 -10.19
C THR A 68 2.45 -20.37 -11.12
N GLY A 69 1.21 -20.65 -10.75
CA GLY A 69 0.02 -20.31 -11.54
C GLY A 69 -0.86 -19.27 -10.88
N PHE A 70 -1.19 -18.18 -11.58
CA PHE A 70 -2.16 -17.19 -11.14
C PHE A 70 -3.47 -17.31 -11.93
N CYS A 71 -4.57 -17.55 -11.23
CA CYS A 71 -5.90 -17.68 -11.82
C CYS A 71 -6.81 -16.51 -11.44
N CYS A 72 -6.99 -15.60 -12.42
CA CYS A 72 -7.91 -14.46 -12.37
C CYS A 72 -9.13 -14.66 -13.28
N LEU A 73 -9.41 -15.89 -13.71
CA LEU A 73 -10.57 -16.20 -14.54
C LEU A 73 -11.88 -15.88 -13.81
N GLY A 74 -12.81 -15.32 -14.57
CA GLY A 74 -14.16 -15.05 -14.11
C GLY A 74 -14.97 -14.34 -15.17
N THR A 75 -16.26 -14.65 -15.20
CA THR A 75 -17.26 -13.98 -16.02
C THR A 75 -18.46 -13.59 -15.17
N THR A 76 -19.47 -12.98 -15.78
CA THR A 76 -20.73 -12.71 -15.12
C THR A 76 -21.83 -13.49 -15.82
N LYS A 77 -22.86 -13.90 -15.05
CA LYS A 77 -24.08 -14.45 -15.62
C LYS A 77 -24.70 -13.53 -16.68
N GLY A 78 -24.56 -12.21 -16.52
CA GLY A 78 -25.03 -11.23 -17.51
C GLY A 78 -24.28 -11.30 -18.85
N LYS A 79 -22.97 -11.62 -18.85
CA LYS A 79 -22.17 -11.71 -20.08
C LYS A 79 -22.18 -13.10 -20.72
N ALA A 80 -22.26 -14.16 -19.93
CA ALA A 80 -22.07 -15.54 -20.41
C ALA A 80 -23.28 -16.47 -20.20
N GLY A 81 -24.37 -15.98 -19.63
CA GLY A 81 -25.48 -16.82 -19.19
C GLY A 81 -25.09 -17.74 -18.02
N LYS A 82 -25.99 -18.66 -17.63
CA LYS A 82 -25.74 -19.59 -16.51
C LYS A 82 -24.68 -20.63 -16.86
N ALA A 83 -24.83 -21.29 -18.02
CA ALA A 83 -23.91 -22.34 -18.45
C ALA A 83 -22.51 -21.80 -18.72
N GLY A 84 -22.40 -20.67 -19.45
CA GLY A 84 -21.10 -20.03 -19.69
C GLY A 84 -20.46 -19.46 -18.43
N PHE A 85 -21.25 -19.04 -17.43
CA PHE A 85 -20.71 -18.68 -16.12
C PHE A 85 -20.07 -19.88 -15.42
N ILE A 86 -20.78 -21.01 -15.31
CA ILE A 86 -20.22 -22.22 -14.69
C ILE A 86 -18.97 -22.64 -15.45
N LYS A 87 -19.03 -22.69 -16.78
CA LYS A 87 -17.90 -23.07 -17.63
C LYS A 87 -16.63 -22.27 -17.36
N VAL A 88 -16.74 -20.95 -17.25
CA VAL A 88 -15.58 -20.06 -17.04
C VAL A 88 -15.14 -20.01 -15.58
N ASP A 89 -16.07 -19.90 -14.64
CA ASP A 89 -15.77 -19.72 -13.23
C ASP A 89 -15.48 -21.03 -12.50
N HIS A 90 -15.85 -22.17 -13.08
CA HIS A 90 -15.64 -23.53 -12.58
C HIS A 90 -14.72 -24.34 -13.48
N ASP A 91 -15.24 -24.82 -14.63
CA ASP A 91 -14.60 -25.87 -15.42
C ASP A 91 -13.22 -25.44 -15.92
N TYR A 92 -13.11 -24.25 -16.49
CA TYR A 92 -11.82 -23.72 -16.95
C TYR A 92 -10.81 -23.53 -15.82
N VAL A 93 -11.28 -23.18 -14.61
CA VAL A 93 -10.40 -22.99 -13.45
C VAL A 93 -9.85 -24.33 -12.98
N VAL A 94 -10.72 -25.31 -12.77
CA VAL A 94 -10.37 -26.65 -12.28
C VAL A 94 -9.50 -27.37 -13.31
N ASN A 95 -9.92 -27.39 -14.58
CA ASN A 95 -9.15 -28.02 -15.66
C ASN A 95 -7.75 -27.39 -15.81
N SER A 96 -7.63 -26.06 -15.68
CA SER A 96 -6.32 -25.40 -15.73
C SER A 96 -5.44 -25.79 -14.55
N ALA A 97 -6.02 -25.93 -13.36
CA ALA A 97 -5.28 -26.36 -12.18
C ALA A 97 -4.82 -27.82 -12.29
N GLU A 98 -5.68 -28.73 -12.75
CA GLU A 98 -5.33 -30.13 -12.96
C GLU A 98 -4.21 -30.30 -14.00
N VAL A 99 -4.35 -29.62 -15.16
CA VAL A 99 -3.33 -29.61 -16.20
C VAL A 99 -2.02 -29.07 -15.65
N ALA A 100 -2.03 -27.92 -14.97
CA ALA A 100 -0.84 -27.32 -14.39
C ALA A 100 -0.17 -28.24 -13.36
N LYS A 101 -0.94 -28.89 -12.45
CA LYS A 101 -0.41 -29.84 -11.48
C LYS A 101 0.22 -31.04 -12.15
N SER A 102 -0.39 -31.56 -13.22
CA SER A 102 0.10 -32.73 -13.96
C SER A 102 1.47 -32.50 -14.62
N VAL A 103 1.85 -31.25 -14.89
CA VAL A 103 3.14 -30.87 -15.48
C VAL A 103 4.10 -30.22 -14.48
N GLY A 104 3.83 -30.33 -13.18
CA GLY A 104 4.76 -29.95 -12.11
C GLY A 104 4.58 -28.53 -11.55
N CYS A 105 3.43 -27.88 -11.77
CA CYS A 105 3.11 -26.63 -11.06
C CYS A 105 3.03 -26.90 -9.55
N LYS A 106 3.76 -26.10 -8.78
CA LYS A 106 3.91 -26.27 -7.32
C LYS A 106 2.97 -25.36 -6.55
N HIS A 107 2.78 -24.13 -7.03
CA HIS A 107 1.95 -23.13 -6.37
C HIS A 107 0.84 -22.62 -7.28
N PHE A 108 -0.41 -22.82 -6.88
CA PHE A 108 -1.56 -22.26 -7.57
C PHE A 108 -2.26 -21.19 -6.72
N LEU A 109 -2.55 -20.04 -7.33
CA LEU A 109 -3.19 -18.88 -6.69
C LEU A 109 -4.52 -18.58 -7.36
N LEU A 110 -5.63 -18.70 -6.63
CA LEU A 110 -6.99 -18.48 -7.13
C LEU A 110 -7.59 -17.17 -6.59
N VAL A 111 -8.16 -16.35 -7.48
CA VAL A 111 -9.12 -15.31 -7.12
C VAL A 111 -10.54 -15.90 -7.01
N SER A 112 -10.97 -16.11 -5.77
CA SER A 112 -12.33 -16.52 -5.40
C SER A 112 -13.17 -15.29 -5.02
N SER A 113 -14.05 -15.40 -4.03
CA SER A 113 -14.89 -14.31 -3.55
C SER A 113 -15.24 -14.44 -2.07
N TYR A 114 -15.52 -13.31 -1.43
CA TYR A 114 -16.09 -13.29 -0.10
C TYR A 114 -17.44 -14.04 -0.09
N GLY A 115 -17.61 -14.94 0.89
CA GLY A 115 -18.82 -15.75 1.01
C GLY A 115 -18.85 -17.01 0.15
N ALA A 116 -17.79 -17.34 -0.59
CA ALA A 116 -17.66 -18.59 -1.34
C ALA A 116 -17.88 -19.81 -0.42
N LYS A 117 -18.89 -20.61 -0.75
CA LYS A 117 -19.39 -21.74 0.03
C LYS A 117 -20.16 -22.71 -0.87
N LYS A 118 -19.74 -23.97 -0.95
CA LYS A 118 -20.36 -24.98 -1.84
C LYS A 118 -21.83 -25.27 -1.53
N ASP A 119 -22.26 -25.03 -0.29
CA ASP A 119 -23.63 -25.23 0.19
C ASP A 119 -24.51 -23.99 0.02
N SER A 120 -24.01 -22.92 -0.60
CA SER A 120 -24.77 -21.71 -0.86
C SER A 120 -25.96 -21.97 -1.80
N PHE A 121 -27.12 -21.40 -1.47
CA PHE A 121 -28.29 -21.38 -2.37
C PHE A 121 -28.06 -20.51 -3.62
N PHE A 122 -27.19 -19.50 -3.53
CA PHE A 122 -26.87 -18.62 -4.65
C PHE A 122 -25.78 -19.24 -5.52
N LEU A 123 -26.00 -19.24 -6.84
CA LEU A 123 -25.11 -19.83 -7.83
C LEU A 123 -23.67 -19.29 -7.73
N TYR A 124 -23.47 -17.99 -7.59
CA TYR A 124 -22.13 -17.40 -7.62
C TYR A 124 -21.24 -17.84 -6.44
N PRO A 125 -21.67 -17.67 -5.16
CA PRO A 125 -20.89 -18.19 -4.03
C PRO A 125 -20.80 -19.71 -4.00
N LYS A 126 -21.82 -20.42 -4.54
CA LYS A 126 -21.82 -21.88 -4.68
C LYS A 126 -20.69 -22.34 -5.60
N THR A 127 -20.67 -21.84 -6.84
CA THR A 127 -19.66 -22.18 -7.84
C THR A 127 -18.25 -21.84 -7.35
N LYS A 128 -18.04 -20.67 -6.73
CA LYS A 128 -16.74 -20.33 -6.15
C LYS A 128 -16.35 -21.27 -4.99
N GLY A 129 -17.30 -21.67 -4.16
CA GLY A 129 -17.05 -22.62 -3.08
C GLY A 129 -16.74 -24.04 -3.56
N GLU A 130 -17.40 -24.51 -4.61
CA GLU A 130 -17.14 -25.79 -5.28
C GLU A 130 -15.70 -25.83 -5.81
N VAL A 131 -15.30 -24.81 -6.57
CA VAL A 131 -13.94 -24.67 -7.11
C VAL A 131 -12.88 -24.66 -6.02
N GLU A 132 -13.14 -23.96 -4.91
CA GLU A 132 -12.20 -23.95 -3.79
C GLU A 132 -12.01 -25.33 -3.16
N ASP A 133 -13.08 -26.13 -3.06
CA ASP A 133 -13.00 -27.48 -2.50
C ASP A 133 -12.31 -28.45 -3.47
N GLU A 134 -12.56 -28.33 -4.77
CA GLU A 134 -11.90 -29.13 -5.81
C GLU A 134 -10.40 -28.80 -5.91
N LEU A 135 -10.02 -27.52 -5.88
CA LEU A 135 -8.61 -27.11 -5.87
C LEU A 135 -7.86 -27.63 -4.64
N LYS A 136 -8.51 -27.70 -3.47
CA LYS A 136 -7.91 -28.31 -2.28
C LYS A 136 -7.66 -29.81 -2.49
N ALA A 137 -8.55 -30.50 -3.21
CA ALA A 137 -8.40 -31.92 -3.53
C ALA A 137 -7.26 -32.20 -4.52
N ILE A 138 -6.92 -31.26 -5.41
CA ILE A 138 -5.77 -31.38 -6.34
C ILE A 138 -4.42 -31.44 -5.60
N ASN A 139 -4.36 -30.96 -4.35
CA ASN A 139 -3.20 -31.09 -3.46
C ASN A 139 -1.89 -30.50 -4.04
N PHE A 140 -1.92 -29.22 -4.40
CA PHE A 140 -0.71 -28.44 -4.71
C PHE A 140 0.23 -28.36 -3.50
N ASP A 141 1.54 -28.23 -3.75
CA ASP A 141 2.53 -27.99 -2.69
C ASP A 141 2.13 -26.73 -1.90
N ASN A 142 1.63 -25.72 -2.63
CA ASN A 142 1.00 -24.55 -2.05
C ASN A 142 -0.27 -24.18 -2.84
N LEU A 143 -1.35 -23.90 -2.14
CA LEU A 143 -2.59 -23.37 -2.72
C LEU A 143 -2.97 -22.09 -1.98
N SER A 144 -3.03 -20.97 -2.70
CA SER A 144 -3.44 -19.68 -2.15
C SER A 144 -4.79 -19.26 -2.70
N ILE A 145 -5.82 -19.24 -1.86
CA ILE A 145 -7.18 -18.80 -2.24
C ILE A 145 -7.44 -17.40 -1.69
N PHE A 146 -7.74 -16.46 -2.57
CA PHE A 146 -8.08 -15.08 -2.23
C PHE A 146 -9.59 -14.90 -2.28
N ARG A 147 -10.20 -14.45 -1.18
CA ARG A 147 -11.64 -14.17 -1.09
C ARG A 147 -11.91 -12.67 -0.95
N PRO A 148 -11.68 -11.86 -1.99
CA PRO A 148 -11.91 -10.43 -1.92
C PRO A 148 -13.39 -10.12 -1.68
N GLY A 149 -13.65 -9.02 -0.98
CA GLY A 149 -14.98 -8.41 -0.93
C GLY A 149 -15.32 -7.69 -2.23
N LEU A 150 -16.03 -6.56 -2.16
CA LEU A 150 -16.41 -5.82 -3.35
C LEU A 150 -15.15 -5.26 -4.04
N LEU A 151 -14.95 -5.55 -5.33
CA LEU A 151 -13.84 -4.96 -6.08
C LEU A 151 -14.24 -3.56 -6.55
N LEU A 152 -13.54 -2.53 -6.06
CA LEU A 152 -13.69 -1.16 -6.58
C LEU A 152 -12.95 -1.10 -7.92
N CYS A 153 -13.70 -0.89 -9.01
CA CYS A 153 -13.14 -0.68 -10.34
C CYS A 153 -13.85 0.52 -10.98
N ASP A 154 -13.10 1.43 -11.57
CA ASP A 154 -13.64 2.40 -12.51
C ASP A 154 -13.91 1.65 -13.83
N ARG A 155 -15.18 1.53 -14.25
CA ARG A 155 -15.57 0.82 -15.48
C ARG A 155 -16.54 1.67 -16.29
N GLU A 156 -16.51 1.49 -17.61
CA GLU A 156 -17.52 2.03 -18.54
C GLU A 156 -18.81 1.17 -18.59
N GLU A 157 -18.78 -0.08 -18.11
CA GLU A 157 -19.97 -0.95 -18.09
C GLU A 157 -20.36 -1.37 -16.67
N SER A 158 -21.60 -1.02 -16.30
CA SER A 158 -22.23 -1.42 -15.04
C SER A 158 -22.49 -2.93 -15.00
N ARG A 159 -22.19 -3.57 -13.86
CA ARG A 159 -22.56 -4.97 -13.65
C ARG A 159 -24.00 -5.02 -13.13
N PRO A 160 -24.88 -5.87 -13.69
CA PRO A 160 -26.21 -6.13 -13.12
C PRO A 160 -26.15 -6.70 -11.68
N GLY A 161 -24.98 -7.14 -11.24
CA GLY A 161 -24.69 -7.53 -9.86
C GLY A 161 -24.73 -6.38 -8.86
N GLU A 162 -24.60 -5.11 -9.28
CA GLU A 162 -24.89 -3.96 -8.41
C GLU A 162 -26.36 -3.95 -8.00
N SER A 163 -27.28 -4.51 -8.80
CA SER A 163 -28.67 -4.69 -8.38
C SER A 163 -28.85 -5.83 -7.38
N CYS A 164 -28.10 -6.93 -7.48
CA CYS A 164 -28.19 -8.04 -6.52
C CYS A 164 -27.56 -7.67 -5.16
N PHE A 165 -26.43 -6.95 -5.18
CA PHE A 165 -25.80 -6.35 -4.01
C PHE A 165 -26.69 -5.26 -3.37
N ARG A 166 -27.37 -4.44 -4.19
CA ARG A 166 -28.31 -3.39 -3.73
C ARG A 166 -29.64 -3.97 -3.25
N CYS A 167 -30.09 -5.12 -3.75
CA CYS A 167 -31.37 -5.71 -3.34
C CYS A 167 -31.25 -6.48 -2.01
N CYS A 168 -30.15 -7.22 -1.79
CA CYS A 168 -29.96 -8.02 -0.58
C CYS A 168 -29.44 -7.21 0.63
N TRP A 169 -28.89 -6.01 0.43
CA TRP A 169 -28.27 -5.21 1.50
C TRP A 169 -28.81 -3.78 1.63
N LYS A 170 -30.03 -3.54 1.16
CA LYS A 170 -30.73 -2.25 1.26
C LYS A 170 -30.85 -1.63 2.67
N PRO A 171 -30.79 -2.36 3.81
CA PRO A 171 -30.83 -1.70 5.12
C PRO A 171 -29.44 -1.37 5.69
N MET A 172 -28.34 -1.63 4.97
CA MET A 172 -27.00 -1.57 5.55
C MET A 172 -26.29 -0.24 5.25
N PRO A 173 -25.70 0.44 6.25
CA PRO A 173 -25.05 1.73 6.06
C PRO A 173 -23.92 1.68 5.01
N GLN A 174 -23.85 2.66 4.11
CA GLN A 174 -22.83 2.79 3.06
C GLN A 174 -21.38 2.67 3.57
N CYS A 175 -21.14 2.96 4.84
CA CYS A 175 -19.85 2.79 5.51
C CYS A 175 -19.37 1.32 5.57
N ILE A 176 -20.26 0.34 5.70
CA ILE A 176 -19.88 -1.09 5.76
C ILE A 176 -19.55 -1.64 4.36
N VAL A 177 -20.26 -1.15 3.33
CA VAL A 177 -19.99 -1.49 1.93
C VAL A 177 -18.61 -1.00 1.51
N LYS A 178 -18.22 0.23 1.91
CA LYS A 178 -16.87 0.78 1.67
C LYS A 178 -15.78 0.05 2.46
N ALA A 179 -16.06 -0.39 3.69
CA ALA A 179 -15.10 -1.14 4.50
C ALA A 179 -14.81 -2.55 3.97
N SER A 180 -15.70 -3.10 3.14
CA SER A 180 -15.58 -4.44 2.53
C SER A 180 -14.99 -4.41 1.13
N ALA A 181 -14.57 -3.24 0.65
CA ALA A 181 -14.15 -3.07 -0.74
C ALA A 181 -12.62 -3.03 -0.85
N ILE A 182 -12.06 -3.78 -1.81
CA ILE A 182 -10.62 -3.86 -2.07
C ILE A 182 -10.33 -3.43 -3.51
N SER A 183 -9.29 -2.63 -3.73
CA SER A 183 -8.84 -2.30 -5.08
C SER A 183 -8.19 -3.53 -5.73
N THR A 184 -8.30 -3.63 -7.06
CA THR A 184 -7.64 -4.69 -7.83
C THR A 184 -6.12 -4.64 -7.67
N ASP A 185 -5.54 -3.45 -7.46
CA ASP A 185 -4.11 -3.27 -7.22
C ASP A 185 -3.66 -3.86 -5.88
N ASN A 186 -4.43 -3.66 -4.81
CA ASN A 186 -4.10 -4.24 -3.50
C ASN A 186 -4.27 -5.77 -3.52
N LEU A 187 -5.27 -6.28 -4.25
CA LEU A 187 -5.41 -7.72 -4.48
C LEU A 187 -4.21 -8.26 -5.28
N ALA A 188 -3.79 -7.58 -6.34
CA ALA A 188 -2.62 -7.96 -7.14
C ALA A 188 -1.33 -8.00 -6.30
N LYS A 189 -1.06 -6.95 -5.51
CA LYS A 189 0.06 -6.90 -4.54
C LYS A 189 0.03 -8.11 -3.59
N ALA A 190 -1.15 -8.43 -3.04
CA ALA A 190 -1.31 -9.58 -2.15
C ALA A 190 -1.06 -10.93 -2.84
N MET A 191 -1.50 -11.07 -4.10
CA MET A 191 -1.24 -12.26 -4.92
C MET A 191 0.26 -12.45 -5.18
N VAL A 192 0.95 -11.40 -5.60
CA VAL A 192 2.40 -11.46 -5.84
C VAL A 192 3.17 -11.76 -4.54
N TYR A 193 2.79 -11.13 -3.43
CA TYR A 193 3.40 -11.43 -2.12
C TYR A 193 3.27 -12.91 -1.74
N LYS A 194 2.08 -13.50 -1.91
CA LYS A 194 1.87 -14.92 -1.61
C LYS A 194 2.69 -15.83 -2.50
N ALA A 195 2.82 -15.51 -3.78
CA ALA A 195 3.59 -16.31 -4.71
C ALA A 195 5.06 -16.39 -4.30
N THR A 196 5.62 -15.32 -3.72
CA THR A 196 6.99 -15.29 -3.19
C THR A 196 7.12 -15.98 -1.84
N TYR A 197 6.10 -15.82 -0.98
CA TYR A 197 6.12 -16.31 0.41
C TYR A 197 4.91 -17.23 0.67
N PRO A 198 4.93 -18.47 0.14
CA PRO A 198 3.76 -19.34 0.17
C PRO A 198 3.45 -19.95 1.54
N SER A 199 4.47 -20.24 2.34
CA SER A 199 4.36 -20.81 3.69
C SER A 199 3.94 -19.79 4.75
N GLU A 200 4.10 -18.49 4.47
CA GLU A 200 3.57 -17.47 5.35
C GLU A 200 2.04 -17.50 5.26
N LYS A 201 1.32 -17.52 6.38
CA LYS A 201 -0.09 -17.12 6.32
C LYS A 201 -0.12 -15.71 5.75
N LEU A 202 -1.03 -15.40 4.82
CA LEU A 202 -1.36 -14.02 4.46
C LEU A 202 -1.71 -13.37 5.79
N ARG A 203 -0.76 -12.63 6.37
CA ARG A 203 -0.88 -12.08 7.71
C ARG A 203 -1.87 -10.95 7.58
N THR A 204 -3.13 -11.35 7.55
CA THR A 204 -4.31 -10.56 7.88
C THR A 204 -3.90 -9.68 9.05
N SER A 205 -4.26 -8.41 8.93
CA SER A 205 -3.88 -7.27 9.76
C SER A 205 -3.64 -7.60 11.24
N VAL A 206 -4.36 -8.55 11.83
CA VAL A 206 -4.23 -9.09 13.19
C VAL A 206 -2.79 -9.38 13.70
N LYS A 207 -1.87 -10.02 12.93
CA LYS A 207 -0.51 -10.31 13.46
C LYS A 207 0.40 -9.07 13.42
N ILE A 208 0.25 -8.24 12.38
CA ILE A 208 0.92 -6.94 12.24
C ILE A 208 0.36 -5.97 13.29
N GLU A 209 -0.95 -5.87 13.43
CA GLU A 209 -1.65 -5.14 14.50
C GLU A 209 -1.20 -5.60 15.88
N ARG A 210 -1.05 -6.91 16.14
CA ARG A 210 -0.51 -7.40 17.43
C ARG A 210 0.95 -7.04 17.66
N GLN A 211 1.77 -6.89 16.61
CA GLN A 211 3.15 -6.40 16.74
C GLN A 211 3.19 -4.88 16.91
N ILE A 212 2.40 -4.11 16.15
CA ILE A 212 2.32 -2.65 16.27
C ILE A 212 1.66 -2.23 17.59
N LYS A 213 0.74 -3.03 18.14
CA LYS A 213 0.19 -2.84 19.50
C LYS A 213 1.21 -3.00 20.61
N LYS A 214 2.46 -3.35 20.29
CA LYS A 214 3.60 -3.29 21.21
C LYS A 214 4.47 -2.05 21.02
N ILE A 215 4.40 -1.39 19.85
CA ILE A 215 5.22 -0.24 19.50
C ILE A 215 4.75 0.97 20.28
N MET A 216 5.70 1.63 20.93
CA MET A 216 5.52 2.95 21.54
C MET A 216 6.15 3.97 20.60
N ALA A 217 5.40 5.01 20.22
CA ALA A 217 5.85 5.97 19.22
C ALA A 217 5.89 7.40 19.78
N PHE A 218 6.64 8.28 19.13
CA PHE A 218 6.56 9.72 19.35
C PHE A 218 6.34 10.50 18.06
N VAL A 219 5.74 11.68 18.16
CA VAL A 219 5.54 12.61 17.05
C VAL A 219 6.12 13.98 17.41
N LEU A 220 7.09 14.43 16.62
CA LEU A 220 7.64 15.77 16.67
C LEU A 220 6.98 16.65 15.59
N GLY A 221 6.71 17.91 15.92
CA GLY A 221 6.01 18.81 14.99
C GLY A 221 4.53 18.49 14.82
N TYR A 222 3.92 17.82 15.80
CA TYR A 222 2.52 17.38 15.78
C TYR A 222 1.50 18.54 15.67
N THR A 223 1.90 19.77 15.98
CA THR A 223 1.08 20.98 15.82
C THR A 223 1.08 21.53 14.38
N GLY A 224 1.99 21.09 13.52
CA GLY A 224 2.05 21.47 12.11
C GLY A 224 1.06 20.67 11.26
N GLU A 225 0.77 21.11 10.03
CA GLU A 225 -0.28 20.49 9.19
C GLU A 225 -0.03 19.02 8.88
N THR A 226 1.22 18.64 8.55
CA THR A 226 1.59 17.23 8.37
C THR A 226 1.53 16.47 9.69
N GLY A 227 2.01 17.06 10.78
CA GLY A 227 1.98 16.45 12.11
C GLY A 227 0.57 16.18 12.61
N LYS A 228 -0.37 17.13 12.43
CA LYS A 228 -1.80 16.95 12.73
C LYS A 228 -2.40 15.80 11.93
N ALA A 229 -2.09 15.72 10.63
CA ALA A 229 -2.56 14.62 9.78
C ALA A 229 -1.99 13.26 10.24
N VAL A 230 -0.72 13.21 10.65
CA VAL A 230 -0.11 12.01 11.24
C VAL A 230 -0.80 11.62 12.55
N VAL A 231 -1.00 12.56 13.48
CA VAL A 231 -1.71 12.31 14.75
C VAL A 231 -3.13 11.79 14.50
N LYS A 232 -3.86 12.41 13.57
CA LYS A 232 -5.20 11.99 13.16
C LYS A 232 -5.21 10.56 12.60
N GLU A 233 -4.26 10.23 11.73
CA GLU A 233 -4.16 8.90 11.14
C GLU A 233 -3.77 7.84 12.17
N LEU A 234 -2.84 8.16 13.09
CA LEU A 234 -2.47 7.30 14.21
C LEU A 234 -3.68 7.01 15.12
N SER A 235 -4.43 8.05 15.48
CA SER A 235 -5.65 7.95 16.30
C SER A 235 -6.74 7.12 15.61
N ARG A 236 -6.91 7.32 14.29
CA ARG A 236 -7.90 6.58 13.49
C ARG A 236 -7.63 5.08 13.48
N ARG A 237 -6.36 4.67 13.42
CA ARG A 237 -6.02 3.24 13.30
C ARG A 237 -5.82 2.53 14.63
N ARG A 238 -5.51 3.25 15.71
CA ARG A 238 -5.29 2.69 17.06
C ARG A 238 -4.33 1.48 17.07
N LEU A 239 -3.27 1.59 16.28
CA LEU A 239 -2.31 0.49 16.11
C LEU A 239 -1.24 0.48 17.19
N PHE A 240 -0.89 1.63 17.75
CA PHE A 240 0.23 1.80 18.66
C PHE A 240 -0.20 1.61 20.12
N LYS A 241 0.73 1.14 20.96
CA LYS A 241 0.48 0.98 22.40
C LYS A 241 0.35 2.33 23.11
N LYS A 242 1.23 3.25 22.73
CA LYS A 242 1.36 4.60 23.30
C LYS A 242 1.94 5.53 22.25
N ILE A 243 1.45 6.77 22.21
CA ILE A 243 1.92 7.82 21.32
C ILE A 243 2.24 9.05 22.14
N VAL A 244 3.49 9.50 22.10
CA VAL A 244 3.96 10.68 22.82
C VAL A 244 4.11 11.85 21.85
N LEU A 245 3.35 12.92 22.06
CA LEU A 245 3.41 14.15 21.30
C LEU A 245 4.45 15.07 21.94
N ILE A 246 5.64 15.14 21.35
CA ILE A 246 6.76 15.90 21.90
C ILE A 246 6.83 17.26 21.21
N GLY A 247 6.74 18.33 22.01
CA GLY A 247 6.73 19.70 21.50
C GLY A 247 7.28 20.70 22.50
N ARG A 248 7.41 21.96 22.06
CA ARG A 248 7.95 23.04 22.90
C ARG A 248 6.94 23.68 23.87
N ARG A 249 5.69 23.26 23.80
CA ARG A 249 4.58 23.72 24.64
C ARG A 249 3.42 22.74 24.56
N GLU A 250 2.58 22.71 25.57
CA GLU A 250 1.29 22.03 25.50
C GLU A 250 0.33 22.79 24.59
N VAL A 251 -0.54 22.05 23.92
CA VAL A 251 -1.66 22.60 23.16
C VAL A 251 -2.94 21.87 23.53
N GLN A 252 -4.08 22.53 23.32
CA GLN A 252 -5.36 21.86 23.37
C GLN A 252 -5.44 20.89 22.18
N LEU A 253 -5.63 19.62 22.48
CA LEU A 253 -5.81 18.57 21.49
C LEU A 253 -7.30 18.37 21.20
N ASP A 254 -7.60 17.77 20.04
CA ASP A 254 -8.95 17.37 19.69
C ASP A 254 -9.50 16.36 20.73
N LYS A 255 -10.77 16.54 21.10
CA LYS A 255 -11.44 15.72 22.12
C LYS A 255 -11.54 14.24 21.76
N ASP A 256 -11.34 13.90 20.49
CA ASP A 256 -11.47 12.55 19.94
C ASP A 256 -10.16 11.73 20.03
N LEU A 257 -9.07 12.29 20.57
CA LEU A 257 -7.85 11.53 20.80
C LEU A 257 -8.05 10.49 21.91
N GLY A 258 -7.56 9.27 21.64
CA GLY A 258 -7.66 8.16 22.57
C GLY A 258 -6.72 8.28 23.78
N PRO A 259 -6.91 7.44 24.81
CA PRO A 259 -6.09 7.44 26.03
C PRO A 259 -4.62 7.04 25.79
N GLU A 260 -4.28 6.53 24.61
CA GLU A 260 -2.91 6.19 24.23
C GLU A 260 -2.02 7.42 23.94
N PHE A 261 -2.60 8.63 23.83
CA PHE A 261 -1.86 9.86 23.55
C PHE A 261 -1.45 10.61 24.82
N GLU A 262 -0.19 11.02 24.88
CA GLU A 262 0.39 11.84 25.96
C GLU A 262 1.17 13.01 25.36
N GLN A 263 1.03 14.22 25.90
CA GLN A 263 1.90 15.34 25.53
C GLN A 263 3.10 15.41 26.46
N ARG A 264 4.28 15.69 25.91
CA ARG A 264 5.47 16.04 26.67
C ARG A 264 6.08 17.33 26.14
N VAL A 265 6.42 18.22 27.05
CA VAL A 265 7.05 19.49 26.73
C VAL A 265 8.55 19.39 26.92
N VAL A 266 9.31 19.81 25.91
CA VAL A 266 10.78 19.84 25.94
C VAL A 266 11.29 21.20 25.49
N ASP A 267 12.47 21.56 26.01
CA ASP A 267 13.27 22.63 25.44
C ASP A 267 14.16 22.09 24.31
N PHE A 268 13.89 22.49 23.07
CA PHE A 268 14.69 22.08 21.92
C PHE A 268 16.10 22.68 21.89
N GLU A 269 16.34 23.77 22.62
CA GLU A 269 17.68 24.34 22.79
C GLU A 269 18.56 23.46 23.67
N ARG A 270 17.93 22.70 24.57
CA ARG A 270 18.56 21.87 25.61
C ARG A 270 18.02 20.44 25.58
N LEU A 271 17.81 19.90 24.38
CA LEU A 271 17.11 18.62 24.22
C LEU A 271 17.81 17.43 24.91
N ASN A 272 19.14 17.52 25.08
CA ASN A 272 19.91 16.54 25.85
C ASN A 272 19.50 16.43 27.32
N ASP A 273 18.96 17.50 27.91
CA ASP A 273 18.45 17.50 29.29
C ASP A 273 17.10 16.78 29.40
N HIS A 274 16.46 16.49 28.25
CA HIS A 274 15.15 15.86 28.13
C HIS A 274 15.23 14.46 27.48
N LYS A 275 16.36 13.75 27.60
CA LYS A 275 16.55 12.39 27.03
C LYS A 275 15.51 11.38 27.53
N ASP A 276 15.15 11.48 28.80
CA ASP A 276 14.11 10.70 29.48
C ASP A 276 12.75 10.74 28.75
N THR A 277 12.47 11.87 28.08
CA THR A 277 11.25 12.06 27.29
C THR A 277 11.13 11.05 26.14
N PHE A 278 12.27 10.58 25.60
CA PHE A 278 12.34 9.66 24.46
C PHE A 278 12.52 8.19 24.88
N GLU A 279 12.78 7.91 26.15
CA GLU A 279 13.05 6.55 26.63
C GLU A 279 11.87 5.60 26.42
N GLY A 280 12.17 4.39 25.94
CA GLY A 280 11.18 3.35 25.69
C GLY A 280 10.28 3.60 24.46
N LEU A 281 10.57 4.62 23.65
CA LEU A 281 9.84 4.90 22.42
C LEU A 281 10.60 4.31 21.21
N ASP A 282 10.04 3.27 20.61
CA ASP A 282 10.66 2.49 19.54
C ASP A 282 10.65 3.20 18.17
N THR A 283 9.69 4.10 17.94
CA THR A 283 9.43 4.70 16.61
C THR A 283 9.16 6.19 16.67
N GLY A 284 9.91 6.99 15.91
CA GLY A 284 9.78 8.44 15.85
C GLY A 284 9.24 8.96 14.53
N PHE A 285 8.20 9.81 14.57
CA PHE A 285 7.73 10.58 13.42
C PHE A 285 8.21 12.03 13.55
N CYS A 286 9.12 12.46 12.69
CA CYS A 286 9.60 13.84 12.64
C CYS A 286 8.93 14.63 11.52
N CYS A 287 8.00 15.51 11.91
CA CYS A 287 7.31 16.45 11.03
C CYS A 287 7.65 17.91 11.37
N ILE A 288 8.80 18.15 12.01
CA ILE A 288 9.28 19.50 12.32
C ILE A 288 9.61 20.23 11.01
N GLY A 289 9.16 21.48 10.94
CA GLY A 289 9.57 22.41 9.91
C GLY A 289 9.00 23.80 10.15
N THR A 290 9.75 24.80 9.71
CA THR A 290 9.32 26.19 9.65
C THR A 290 9.52 26.72 8.23
N THR A 291 9.24 27.99 8.02
CA THR A 291 9.55 28.67 6.76
C THR A 291 10.45 29.86 7.03
N ARG A 292 11.27 30.21 6.03
CA ARG A 292 12.09 31.44 6.08
C ARG A 292 11.23 32.69 6.33
N GLY A 293 10.00 32.71 5.82
CA GLY A 293 9.07 33.83 6.05
C GLY A 293 8.64 33.97 7.52
N LYS A 294 8.63 32.89 8.29
CA LYS A 294 8.23 32.90 9.71
C LYS A 294 9.42 33.05 10.67
N ALA A 295 10.56 32.44 10.34
CA ALA A 295 11.69 32.30 11.27
C ALA A 295 12.97 32.98 10.79
N GLY A 296 12.95 33.65 9.64
CA GLY A 296 14.17 34.14 9.00
C GLY A 296 15.08 33.00 8.50
N LYS A 297 16.30 33.33 8.10
CA LYS A 297 17.28 32.36 7.61
C LYS A 297 17.79 31.47 8.73
N ASP A 298 18.28 32.07 9.82
CA ASP A 298 18.95 31.34 10.90
C ASP A 298 17.94 30.54 11.72
N GLY A 299 16.75 31.10 11.99
CA GLY A 299 15.67 30.35 12.62
C GLY A 299 15.14 29.21 11.75
N PHE A 300 15.19 29.33 10.42
CA PHE A 300 14.90 28.20 9.53
C PHE A 300 15.94 27.09 9.65
N ILE A 301 17.23 27.43 9.60
CA ILE A 301 18.30 26.42 9.78
C ILE A 301 18.15 25.77 11.15
N LYS A 302 18.01 26.56 12.21
CA LYS A 302 17.86 26.06 13.58
C LYS A 302 16.72 25.05 13.73
N VAL A 303 15.55 25.34 13.17
CA VAL A 303 14.38 24.47 13.29
C VAL A 303 14.42 23.29 12.33
N ASP A 304 14.74 23.51 11.06
CA ASP A 304 14.66 22.48 10.02
C ASP A 304 15.91 21.60 9.96
N HIS A 305 17.02 22.01 10.61
CA HIS A 305 18.27 21.27 10.73
C HIS A 305 18.55 20.89 12.18
N ASP A 306 18.94 21.85 13.02
CA ASP A 306 19.54 21.55 14.33
C ASP A 306 18.56 20.81 15.24
N TYR A 307 17.31 21.27 15.33
CA TYR A 307 16.29 20.58 16.14
C TYR A 307 15.97 19.18 15.63
N VAL A 308 16.02 18.96 14.31
CA VAL A 308 15.74 17.66 13.71
C VAL A 308 16.88 16.68 14.01
N VAL A 309 18.12 17.10 13.77
CA VAL A 309 19.32 16.30 13.98
C VAL A 309 19.48 15.97 15.46
N ASN A 310 19.41 16.98 16.34
CA ASN A 310 19.50 16.78 17.79
C ASN A 310 18.41 15.84 18.31
N SER A 311 17.18 15.93 17.78
CA SER A 311 16.09 15.02 18.16
C SER A 311 16.35 13.58 17.72
N ALA A 312 16.91 13.40 16.52
CA ALA A 312 17.26 12.07 16.02
C ALA A 312 18.41 11.47 16.84
N GLU A 313 19.45 12.24 17.15
CA GLU A 313 20.57 11.83 18.01
C GLU A 313 20.10 11.40 19.40
N VAL A 314 19.30 12.25 20.06
CA VAL A 314 18.72 11.95 21.38
C VAL A 314 17.89 10.67 21.32
N ALA A 315 16.96 10.56 20.37
CA ALA A 315 16.11 9.39 20.23
C ALA A 315 16.92 8.11 19.98
N LYS A 316 17.94 8.16 19.10
CA LYS A 316 18.83 7.01 18.83
C LYS A 316 19.62 6.61 20.09
N SER A 317 20.11 7.58 20.86
CA SER A 317 20.90 7.33 22.07
C SER A 317 20.12 6.58 23.17
N VAL A 318 18.78 6.67 23.16
CA VAL A 318 17.89 5.99 24.12
C VAL A 318 17.14 4.79 23.51
N GLY A 319 17.58 4.30 22.34
CA GLY A 319 17.11 3.04 21.78
C GLY A 319 15.95 3.14 20.78
N CYS A 320 15.66 4.32 20.23
CA CYS A 320 14.73 4.43 19.10
C CYS A 320 15.27 3.64 17.89
N LYS A 321 14.44 2.75 17.35
CA LYS A 321 14.83 1.80 16.30
C LYS A 321 14.48 2.32 14.92
N HIS A 322 13.26 2.87 14.78
CA HIS A 322 12.74 3.37 13.50
C HIS A 322 12.49 4.87 13.55
N PHE A 323 13.22 5.64 12.75
CA PHE A 323 12.99 7.09 12.61
C PHE A 323 12.40 7.42 11.24
N LEU A 324 11.28 8.13 11.21
CA LEU A 324 10.58 8.57 10.01
C LEU A 324 10.73 10.09 9.87
N LEU A 325 11.39 10.54 8.81
CA LEU A 325 11.69 11.95 8.58
C LEU A 325 10.93 12.50 7.36
N VAL A 326 10.21 13.61 7.53
CA VAL A 326 9.65 14.36 6.39
C VAL A 326 10.63 15.44 5.94
N THR A 327 11.10 15.33 4.70
CA THR A 327 11.90 16.35 4.02
C THR A 327 11.11 16.96 2.87
N ALA A 328 11.68 17.01 1.67
CA ALA A 328 11.05 17.59 0.50
C ALA A 328 11.67 17.04 -0.78
N TYR A 329 10.87 17.02 -1.84
CA TYR A 329 11.36 16.78 -3.18
C TYR A 329 12.52 17.72 -3.54
N GLY A 330 13.58 17.15 -4.12
CA GLY A 330 14.79 17.90 -4.51
C GLY A 330 15.74 18.26 -3.35
N ALA A 331 15.56 17.66 -2.17
CA ALA A 331 16.54 17.75 -1.09
C ALA A 331 17.93 17.31 -1.57
N ASN A 332 18.92 18.19 -1.44
CA ASN A 332 20.28 17.98 -1.92
C ASN A 332 21.26 18.87 -1.12
N LYS A 333 22.20 18.24 -0.40
CA LYS A 333 23.19 18.91 0.47
C LYS A 333 24.09 19.91 -0.28
N ASP A 334 24.25 19.71 -1.58
CA ASP A 334 25.09 20.51 -2.48
C ASP A 334 24.29 21.61 -3.20
N SER A 335 22.99 21.75 -2.92
CA SER A 335 22.17 22.79 -3.53
C SER A 335 22.65 24.20 -3.18
N LEU A 336 22.57 25.12 -4.14
CA LEU A 336 22.81 26.54 -3.93
C LEU A 336 21.65 27.22 -3.17
N PHE A 337 20.46 26.61 -3.16
CA PHE A 337 19.28 27.16 -2.49
C PHE A 337 19.17 26.65 -1.05
N LEU A 338 18.94 27.57 -0.11
CA LEU A 338 18.91 27.29 1.33
C LEU A 338 17.98 26.12 1.71
N TYR A 339 16.76 26.08 1.18
CA TYR A 339 15.76 25.07 1.55
C TYR A 339 16.17 23.63 1.18
N PRO A 340 16.40 23.30 -0.11
CA PRO A 340 16.85 21.95 -0.49
C PRO A 340 18.24 21.62 0.08
N LYS A 341 19.12 22.62 0.26
CA LYS A 341 20.42 22.45 0.92
C LYS A 341 20.27 21.96 2.36
N THR A 342 19.44 22.65 3.13
CA THR A 342 19.21 22.34 4.55
C THR A 342 18.57 20.97 4.70
N LYS A 343 17.52 20.68 3.92
CA LYS A 343 16.87 19.36 3.94
C LYS A 343 17.83 18.25 3.51
N GLY A 344 18.65 18.46 2.48
CA GLY A 344 19.63 17.48 2.05
C GLY A 344 20.74 17.22 3.09
N LYS A 345 21.19 18.25 3.81
CA LYS A 345 22.15 18.07 4.93
C LYS A 345 21.60 17.19 6.04
N VAL A 346 20.37 17.46 6.48
CA VAL A 346 19.69 16.65 7.51
C VAL A 346 19.59 15.19 7.09
N GLU A 347 19.24 14.92 5.83
CA GLU A 347 19.18 13.54 5.34
C GLU A 347 20.52 12.82 5.49
N GLU A 348 21.63 13.48 5.16
CA GLU A 348 22.96 12.87 5.24
C GLU A 348 23.41 12.65 6.68
N GLU A 349 23.13 13.60 7.56
CA GLU A 349 23.44 13.48 8.99
C GLU A 349 22.61 12.35 9.62
N LEU A 350 21.30 12.27 9.33
CA LEU A 350 20.46 11.18 9.85
C LEU A 350 20.84 9.80 9.29
N LYS A 351 21.32 9.73 8.04
CA LYS A 351 21.87 8.47 7.48
C LYS A 351 23.10 8.02 8.27
N ALA A 352 23.94 8.94 8.74
CA ALA A 352 25.13 8.64 9.52
C ALA A 352 24.82 8.15 10.95
N LEU A 353 23.63 8.47 11.50
CA LEU A 353 23.20 8.00 12.83
C LEU A 353 22.87 6.50 12.91
N ASP A 354 22.78 5.82 11.76
CA ASP A 354 22.72 4.37 11.67
C ASP A 354 21.56 3.73 12.48
N PHE A 355 20.35 4.31 12.38
CA PHE A 355 19.12 3.71 12.90
C PHE A 355 18.91 2.30 12.37
N ASP A 356 18.28 1.42 13.16
CA ASP A 356 17.90 0.08 12.68
C ASP A 356 17.01 0.19 11.43
N ARG A 357 16.22 1.26 11.38
CA ARG A 357 15.50 1.69 10.20
C ARG A 357 15.35 3.22 10.14
N LEU A 358 15.66 3.81 9.00
CA LEU A 358 15.44 5.22 8.70
C LEU A 358 14.58 5.34 7.43
N SER A 359 13.40 5.95 7.53
CA SER A 359 12.54 6.22 6.37
C SER A 359 12.44 7.72 6.12
N ILE A 360 12.98 8.19 5.00
CA ILE A 360 12.98 9.59 4.57
C ILE A 360 11.91 9.77 3.50
N PHE A 361 10.97 10.68 3.75
CA PHE A 361 9.88 11.00 2.84
C PHE A 361 10.15 12.34 2.16
N ARG A 362 10.24 12.34 0.83
CA ARG A 362 10.46 13.53 -0.01
C ARG A 362 9.17 13.91 -0.75
N PRO A 363 8.17 14.48 -0.06
CA PRO A 363 6.92 14.89 -0.70
C PRO A 363 7.18 16.05 -1.66
N GLY A 364 6.35 16.11 -2.70
CA GLY A 364 6.18 17.28 -3.54
C GLY A 364 5.41 18.36 -2.79
N MET A 365 4.67 19.19 -3.51
CA MET A 365 3.85 20.24 -2.91
C MET A 365 2.76 19.65 -2.00
N LEU A 366 2.73 20.09 -0.74
CA LEU A 366 1.73 19.64 0.23
C LEU A 366 0.39 20.36 0.02
N LEU A 367 -0.61 19.61 -0.44
CA LEU A 367 -1.99 20.09 -0.57
C LEU A 367 -2.66 20.04 0.82
N CYS A 368 -2.76 21.18 1.49
CA CYS A 368 -3.45 21.33 2.75
C CYS A 368 -4.22 22.64 2.79
N ASP A 369 -5.41 22.64 3.40
CA ASP A 369 -6.20 23.85 3.62
C ASP A 369 -5.66 24.61 4.82
N ARG A 370 -4.56 25.31 4.58
CA ARG A 370 -3.94 26.20 5.56
C ARG A 370 -4.83 27.43 5.76
N GLN A 371 -4.86 27.93 6.99
CA GLN A 371 -5.35 29.29 7.27
C GLN A 371 -4.41 30.39 6.74
N GLU A 372 -3.13 30.08 6.51
CA GLU A 372 -2.14 31.03 5.99
C GLU A 372 -1.58 30.55 4.64
N SER A 373 -1.76 31.36 3.60
CA SER A 373 -1.21 31.13 2.26
C SER A 373 0.28 31.47 2.21
N ARG A 374 1.09 30.59 1.60
CA ARG A 374 2.43 31.02 1.18
C ARG A 374 2.30 31.93 -0.05
N PRO A 375 3.10 33.00 -0.20
CA PRO A 375 3.12 33.79 -1.43
C PRO A 375 3.42 32.87 -2.63
N GLY A 376 2.50 32.81 -3.60
CA GLY A 376 2.58 31.94 -4.79
C GLY A 376 1.75 30.64 -4.75
N GLU A 377 1.27 30.20 -3.59
CA GLU A 377 0.52 28.94 -3.43
C GLU A 377 -0.89 29.02 -4.04
N SER A 378 -1.51 30.21 -4.05
CA SER A 378 -2.84 30.45 -4.65
C SER A 378 -2.83 30.43 -6.18
N VAL A 379 -1.78 30.99 -6.81
CA VAL A 379 -1.61 31.01 -8.27
C VAL A 379 -1.30 29.60 -8.78
N LEU A 380 -0.42 28.87 -8.08
CA LEU A 380 -0.11 27.48 -8.42
C LEU A 380 -1.34 26.57 -8.23
N ARG A 381 -2.09 26.69 -7.12
CA ARG A 381 -3.37 25.95 -6.92
C ARG A 381 -4.36 26.22 -8.05
N PHE A 382 -4.46 27.46 -8.53
CA PHE A 382 -5.33 27.84 -9.63
C PHE A 382 -4.88 27.19 -10.96
N CYS A 383 -3.58 27.22 -11.27
CA CYS A 383 -3.03 26.55 -12.45
C CYS A 383 -3.14 25.02 -12.37
N PHE A 384 -3.00 24.42 -11.19
CA PHE A 384 -3.12 22.97 -10.98
C PHE A 384 -4.55 22.46 -11.15
N LYS A 385 -5.58 23.29 -10.98
CA LYS A 385 -7.00 22.90 -11.13
C LYS A 385 -7.35 22.49 -12.56
N ALA A 386 -6.56 22.91 -13.55
CA ALA A 386 -6.75 22.61 -14.98
C ALA A 386 -5.77 21.54 -15.51
N MET A 387 -4.91 20.97 -14.67
CA MET A 387 -3.91 19.98 -15.10
C MET A 387 -4.41 18.53 -14.97
N PRO A 388 -3.94 17.61 -15.84
CA PRO A 388 -4.26 16.19 -15.73
C PRO A 388 -3.82 15.62 -14.38
N ASN A 389 -4.65 14.76 -13.77
CA ASN A 389 -4.42 14.16 -12.45
C ASN A 389 -3.05 13.48 -12.30
N PHE A 390 -2.48 12.93 -13.37
CA PHE A 390 -1.15 12.32 -13.36
C PHE A 390 -0.04 13.33 -13.02
N VAL A 391 -0.13 14.57 -13.54
CA VAL A 391 0.89 15.61 -13.30
C VAL A 391 0.78 16.17 -11.88
N ILE A 392 -0.44 16.27 -11.36
CA ILE A 392 -0.69 16.64 -9.95
C ILE A 392 -0.09 15.60 -9.02
N LYS A 393 -0.34 14.30 -9.25
CA LYS A 393 0.24 13.21 -8.43
C LYS A 393 1.76 13.12 -8.55
N ALA A 394 2.34 13.53 -9.67
CA ALA A 394 3.80 13.58 -9.82
C ALA A 394 4.44 14.70 -8.98
N THR A 395 3.73 15.79 -8.70
CA THR A 395 4.30 17.04 -8.17
C THR A 395 3.76 17.46 -6.81
N ALA A 396 2.66 16.88 -6.35
CA ALA A 396 1.96 17.23 -5.13
C ALA A 396 1.45 16.00 -4.39
N ILE A 397 1.14 16.16 -3.10
CA ILE A 397 0.48 15.16 -2.25
C ILE A 397 -0.30 15.86 -1.13
N SER A 398 -1.46 15.34 -0.73
CA SER A 398 -2.15 15.87 0.46
C SER A 398 -1.47 15.45 1.76
N THR A 399 -1.60 16.26 2.80
CA THR A 399 -1.06 15.91 4.13
C THR A 399 -1.68 14.63 4.69
N ASP A 400 -2.97 14.38 4.42
CA ASP A 400 -3.66 13.13 4.79
C ASP A 400 -3.05 11.90 4.10
N ASN A 401 -2.71 12.02 2.81
CA ASN A 401 -2.10 10.92 2.07
C ASN A 401 -0.65 10.69 2.51
N LEU A 402 0.12 11.75 2.72
CA LEU A 402 1.46 11.62 3.30
C LEU A 402 1.42 10.95 4.67
N ALA A 403 0.48 11.34 5.53
CA ALA A 403 0.28 10.71 6.84
C ALA A 403 -0.06 9.21 6.74
N LYS A 404 -0.98 8.84 5.85
CA LYS A 404 -1.29 7.42 5.56
C LYS A 404 -0.05 6.65 5.11
N ALA A 405 0.72 7.20 4.19
CA ALA A 405 1.94 6.58 3.69
C ALA A 405 2.96 6.35 4.82
N MET A 406 3.19 7.36 5.66
CA MET A 406 4.08 7.26 6.82
C MET A 406 3.64 6.17 7.81
N VAL A 407 2.35 6.15 8.17
CA VAL A 407 1.82 5.16 9.13
C VAL A 407 1.81 3.75 8.54
N ASN A 408 1.49 3.60 7.25
CA ASN A 408 1.59 2.32 6.55
C ASN A 408 3.03 1.80 6.51
N ARG A 409 4.02 2.69 6.32
CA ARG A 409 5.43 2.29 6.26
C ARG A 409 5.95 1.65 7.54
N VAL A 410 5.43 2.06 8.71
CA VAL A 410 5.74 1.39 9.99
C VAL A 410 5.23 -0.06 10.03
N SER A 411 4.10 -0.33 9.36
CA SER A 411 3.45 -1.64 9.35
C SER A 411 4.09 -2.62 8.36
N GLU A 412 4.74 -2.11 7.32
CA GLU A 412 5.37 -2.90 6.28
C GLU A 412 6.80 -3.30 6.70
N GLN A 413 7.13 -4.58 6.51
CA GLN A 413 8.49 -5.06 6.67
C GLN A 413 9.38 -4.54 5.53
N SER A 414 10.59 -4.12 5.88
CA SER A 414 11.63 -3.78 4.91
C SER A 414 12.91 -4.52 5.25
N SER A 415 13.63 -4.93 4.21
CA SER A 415 15.01 -5.38 4.35
C SER A 415 16.01 -4.23 4.30
N GLU A 416 15.60 -3.02 3.91
CA GLU A 416 16.48 -1.87 3.79
C GLU A 416 16.55 -1.09 5.10
N LYS A 417 17.78 -0.79 5.54
CA LYS A 417 18.06 0.01 6.74
C LYS A 417 17.74 1.48 6.52
N ILE A 418 17.95 2.00 5.30
CA ILE A 418 17.70 3.39 4.92
C ILE A 418 16.82 3.39 3.68
N GLU A 419 15.70 4.09 3.76
CA GLU A 419 14.70 4.18 2.70
C GLU A 419 14.49 5.64 2.33
N ILE A 420 14.60 5.98 1.04
CA ILE A 420 14.23 7.30 0.53
C ILE A 420 13.01 7.12 -0.36
N ILE A 421 11.90 7.75 0.02
CA ILE A 421 10.60 7.60 -0.61
C ILE A 421 10.26 8.92 -1.30
N GLU A 422 10.36 8.93 -2.62
CA GLU A 422 10.06 10.08 -3.46
C GLU A 422 8.55 10.29 -3.63
N ASN A 423 8.15 11.50 -4.02
CA ASN A 423 6.73 11.88 -4.10
C ASN A 423 5.84 10.87 -4.84
N LYS A 424 6.31 10.34 -5.98
CA LYS A 424 5.56 9.35 -6.78
C LYS A 424 5.33 8.04 -6.00
N GLN A 425 6.33 7.60 -5.23
CA GLN A 425 6.28 6.36 -4.46
C GLN A 425 5.38 6.47 -3.23
N LEU A 426 5.15 7.69 -2.69
CA LEU A 426 4.22 7.90 -1.57
C LEU A 426 2.82 7.35 -1.85
N TYR A 427 2.39 7.40 -3.11
CA TYR A 427 1.09 6.88 -3.55
C TYR A 427 1.01 5.36 -3.56
N ASP A 428 2.14 4.64 -3.59
CA ASP A 428 2.16 3.18 -3.51
C ASP A 428 1.75 2.66 -2.13
N PHE A 429 1.84 3.53 -1.11
CA PHE A 429 1.51 3.27 0.29
C PHE A 429 0.12 3.80 0.69
N LEU A 430 -0.74 4.21 -0.26
CA LEU A 430 -2.14 4.57 0.00
C LEU A 430 -3.06 3.38 -0.28
#